data_AF-A0A2N3AIB9-F1
#
_entry.id   AF-A0A2N3AIB9-F1
#
_cell.length_a   1.000
_cell.length_b   1.000
_cell.length_c   1.000
_cell.angle_alpha   90.00
_cell.angle_beta   90.00
_cell.angle_gamma   90.00
#
_symmetry.space_group_name_H-M   'P 1'
#
loop_
_entity.id
_entity.type
_entity.pdbx_description
1 polymer ?
#
loop_
_entity_poly.entity_id
_entity_poly.type
_entity_poly.pdbx_seq_one_letter_code
_entity_poly.pdbx_strand_id
1 'polypeptide(L)'
;MLTMRQKKAVTRELRDRYQRSSKKEKSIILNGFIQLTGYNRCYACQILNVKKEKVLGYMNIGGKRVRLVRDKRKIKRKKKKIY
;
A
#
# COMPACT_ATOMS: atom_id res chain seq x y z
N MET A 1 22.07 8.73 -2.15
CA MET A 1 20.98 8.20 -1.30
C MET A 1 19.65 8.81 -1.74
N LEU A 2 18.62 8.01 -2.04
CA LEU A 2 17.35 8.54 -2.56
C LEU A 2 16.61 9.40 -1.52
N THR A 3 15.99 10.48 -1.98
CA THR A 3 15.08 11.28 -1.14
C THR A 3 13.79 10.53 -0.87
N MET A 4 13.09 10.82 0.23
CA MET A 4 11.82 10.16 0.57
C MET A 4 10.73 10.32 -0.50
N ARG A 5 10.76 11.41 -1.28
CA ARG A 5 9.85 11.61 -2.41
C ARG A 5 10.14 10.61 -3.52
N GLN A 6 11.41 10.39 -3.85
CA GLN A 6 11.82 9.41 -4.86
C GLN A 6 11.56 7.99 -4.40
N LYS A 7 11.86 7.66 -3.13
CA LYS A 7 11.55 6.33 -2.56
C LYS A 7 10.05 6.00 -2.70
N LYS A 8 9.16 6.95 -2.42
CA LYS A 8 7.70 6.79 -2.62
C LYS A 8 7.32 6.56 -4.08
N ALA A 9 7.95 7.25 -5.03
CA ALA A 9 7.69 7.06 -6.45
C ALA A 9 8.09 5.64 -6.91
N VAL A 10 9.31 5.22 -6.56
CA VAL A 10 9.81 3.86 -6.84
C VAL A 10 8.91 2.80 -6.22
N THR A 11 8.52 2.97 -4.95
CA THR A 11 7.58 2.03 -4.31
C THR A 11 6.28 1.94 -5.08
N ARG A 12 5.72 3.07 -5.56
CA ARG A 12 4.45 3.09 -6.30
C ARG A 12 4.52 2.24 -7.57
N GLU A 13 5.64 2.28 -8.28
CA GLU A 13 5.85 1.55 -9.53
C GLU A 13 6.17 0.06 -9.28
N LEU A 14 7.09 -0.24 -8.37
CA LEU A 14 7.50 -1.61 -8.09
C LEU A 14 6.41 -2.45 -7.45
N ARG A 15 5.50 -1.83 -6.71
CA ARG A 15 4.48 -2.55 -5.94
C ARG A 15 3.59 -3.43 -6.81
N ASP A 16 3.15 -2.91 -7.94
CA ASP A 16 2.21 -3.62 -8.81
C ASP A 16 2.91 -4.80 -9.54
N ARG A 17 4.22 -4.69 -9.80
CA ARG A 17 5.09 -5.80 -10.26
C ARG A 17 5.29 -6.83 -9.15
N TYR A 18 5.66 -6.38 -7.95
CA TYR A 18 5.91 -7.23 -6.79
C TYR A 18 4.67 -8.07 -6.43
N GLN A 19 3.47 -7.47 -6.41
CA GLN A 19 2.24 -8.17 -6.04
C GLN A 19 1.86 -9.28 -7.02
N ARG A 20 2.08 -9.07 -8.32
CA ARG A 20 1.77 -10.05 -9.37
C ARG A 20 2.85 -11.13 -9.56
N SER A 21 4.06 -10.88 -9.09
CA SER A 21 5.21 -11.76 -9.28
C SER A 21 5.17 -13.05 -8.44
N SER A 22 5.87 -14.07 -8.92
CA SER A 22 6.04 -15.36 -8.24
C SER A 22 6.96 -15.26 -7.01
N LYS A 23 7.04 -16.30 -6.16
CA LYS A 23 7.87 -16.28 -4.95
C LYS A 23 9.35 -15.96 -5.25
N LYS A 24 9.89 -16.53 -6.34
CA LYS A 24 11.30 -16.33 -6.75
C LYS A 24 11.53 -14.89 -7.23
N GLU A 25 10.66 -14.39 -8.10
CA GLU A 25 10.71 -13.02 -8.60
C GLU A 25 10.55 -11.98 -7.48
N LYS A 26 9.65 -12.22 -6.52
CA LYS A 26 9.48 -11.36 -5.33
C LYS A 26 10.80 -11.18 -4.58
N SER A 27 11.58 -12.26 -4.42
CA SER A 27 12.88 -12.17 -3.75
C SER A 27 13.86 -11.26 -4.51
N ILE A 28 13.90 -11.37 -5.84
CA ILE A 28 14.76 -10.55 -6.70
C ILE A 28 14.35 -9.07 -6.62
N ILE A 29 13.05 -8.79 -6.78
CA ILE A 29 12.50 -7.43 -6.70
C ILE A 29 12.77 -6.83 -5.31
N LEU A 30 12.59 -7.61 -4.24
CA LEU A 30 12.80 -7.16 -2.87
C LEU A 30 14.28 -6.82 -2.60
N ASN A 31 15.21 -7.65 -3.07
CA ASN A 31 16.64 -7.40 -2.91
C ASN A 31 17.08 -6.14 -3.65
N GLY A 32 16.64 -5.96 -4.90
CA GLY A 32 16.92 -4.74 -5.66
C GLY A 32 16.32 -3.48 -5.00
N PHE A 33 15.10 -3.60 -4.45
CA PHE A 33 14.45 -2.49 -3.75
C PHE A 33 15.19 -2.10 -2.46
N ILE A 34 15.70 -3.08 -1.70
CA ILE A 34 16.52 -2.84 -0.51
C ILE A 34 17.81 -2.11 -0.89
N GLN A 35 18.52 -2.58 -1.92
CA GLN A 35 19.77 -1.97 -2.38
C GLN A 35 19.56 -0.52 -2.85
N LEU A 36 18.45 -0.26 -3.54
CA LEU A 36 18.13 1.07 -4.07
C LEU A 36 17.72 2.06 -2.96
N THR A 37 16.92 1.60 -1.99
CA THR A 37 16.30 2.48 -0.98
C THR A 37 17.03 2.52 0.36
N GLY A 38 17.86 1.54 0.65
CA GLY A 38 18.49 1.34 1.96
C GLY A 38 17.51 0.96 3.06
N TYR A 39 16.31 0.47 2.73
CA TYR A 39 15.36 -0.02 3.72
C TYR A 39 15.76 -1.39 4.24
N ASN A 40 15.43 -1.67 5.50
CA ASN A 40 15.53 -3.03 6.01
C ASN A 40 14.52 -3.95 5.29
N ARG A 41 14.81 -5.25 5.27
CA ARG A 41 14.03 -6.25 4.53
C ARG A 41 12.56 -6.30 4.96
N CYS A 42 12.30 -6.21 6.27
CA CYS A 42 10.96 -6.26 6.83
C CYS A 42 10.11 -5.08 6.36
N TYR A 43 10.66 -3.88 6.45
CA TYR A 43 10.00 -2.63 6.04
C TYR A 43 9.78 -2.59 4.52
N ALA A 44 10.78 -3.02 3.75
CA ALA A 44 10.68 -3.15 2.31
C ALA A 44 9.55 -4.12 1.88
N CYS A 45 9.46 -5.27 2.53
CA CYS A 45 8.40 -6.24 2.28
C CYS A 45 7.03 -5.67 2.66
N GLN A 46 6.93 -5.03 3.83
CA GLN A 46 5.69 -4.43 4.29
C GLN A 46 5.18 -3.38 3.31
N ILE A 47 6.03 -2.44 2.89
CA ILE A 47 5.62 -1.31 2.05
C ILE A 47 5.18 -1.76 0.65
N LEU A 48 5.79 -2.81 0.09
CA LEU A 48 5.40 -3.42 -1.19
C LEU A 48 4.12 -4.28 -1.06
N ASN A 49 3.81 -4.81 0.12
CA ASN A 49 2.59 -5.59 0.36
C ASN A 49 1.37 -4.73 0.71
N VAL A 50 1.53 -3.44 1.06
CA VAL A 50 0.39 -2.57 1.38
C VAL A 50 -0.53 -2.40 0.16
N LYS A 51 -1.74 -2.95 0.26
CA LYS A 51 -2.81 -2.74 -0.73
C LYS A 51 -3.24 -1.27 -0.72
N LYS A 52 -3.33 -0.67 -1.92
CA LYS A 52 -3.78 0.72 -2.15
C LYS A 52 -5.22 0.95 -1.68
N GLU A 53 -6.00 -0.13 -1.62
CA GLU A 53 -7.40 -0.17 -1.22
C GLU A 53 -7.52 -1.14 -0.05
N LYS A 54 -7.83 -0.61 1.14
CA LYS A 54 -8.34 -1.46 2.22
C LYS A 54 -9.80 -1.77 1.89
N VAL A 55 -10.02 -2.94 1.31
CA VAL A 55 -11.37 -3.54 1.26
C VAL A 55 -11.76 -3.81 2.71
N LEU A 56 -12.82 -3.15 3.18
CA LEU A 56 -13.33 -3.29 4.54
C LEU A 56 -14.17 -4.57 4.68
N GLY A 57 -14.77 -5.03 3.59
CA GLY A 57 -15.58 -6.24 3.55
C GLY A 57 -16.46 -6.30 2.30
N TYR A 58 -17.37 -7.26 2.29
CA TYR A 58 -18.43 -7.40 1.30
C TYR A 58 -19.79 -7.26 2.02
N MET A 59 -20.73 -6.58 1.40
CA MET A 59 -22.11 -6.47 1.89
C MET A 59 -23.08 -6.86 0.78
N ASN A 60 -24.19 -7.51 1.13
CA ASN A 60 -25.30 -7.75 0.20
C ASN A 60 -26.32 -6.62 0.35
N ILE A 61 -26.57 -5.87 -0.72
CA ILE A 61 -27.56 -4.80 -0.77
C ILE A 61 -28.47 -5.09 -1.96
N GLY A 62 -29.77 -5.29 -1.71
CA GLY A 62 -30.77 -5.55 -2.76
C GLY A 62 -30.45 -6.78 -3.62
N GLY A 63 -29.96 -7.86 -3.02
CA GLY A 63 -29.58 -9.10 -3.74
C GLY A 63 -28.25 -9.04 -4.50
N LYS A 64 -27.55 -7.90 -4.51
CA LYS A 64 -26.23 -7.75 -5.16
C LYS A 64 -25.11 -7.71 -4.12
N ARG A 65 -24.02 -8.42 -4.39
CA ARG A 65 -22.81 -8.42 -3.56
C ARG A 65 -21.95 -7.20 -3.89
N VAL A 66 -21.87 -6.25 -2.96
CA VAL A 66 -21.13 -4.99 -3.08
C VAL A 66 -19.81 -5.06 -2.30
N ARG A 67 -18.72 -4.57 -2.90
CA ARG A 67 -17.40 -4.47 -2.25
C ARG A 67 -17.27 -3.13 -1.53
N LEU A 68 -17.08 -3.15 -0.22
CA LEU A 68 -16.81 -1.94 0.56
C LEU A 68 -15.32 -1.58 0.50
N VAL A 69 -15.00 -0.46 -0.13
CA VAL A 69 -13.63 0.06 -0.20
C VAL A 69 -13.54 1.29 0.68
N ARG A 70 -12.52 1.35 1.55
CA ARG A 70 -12.27 2.53 2.38
C ARG A 70 -12.06 3.76 1.50
N ASP A 71 -12.88 4.79 1.69
CA ASP A 71 -12.72 6.08 1.02
C ASP A 71 -11.36 6.71 1.39
N LYS A 72 -10.69 7.27 0.39
CA LYS A 72 -9.37 7.93 0.53
C LYS A 72 -9.50 9.40 0.93
N ARG A 73 -10.71 9.96 0.92
CA ARG A 73 -10.98 11.36 1.31
C ARG A 73 -10.67 11.56 2.80
N LYS A 74 -9.82 12.55 3.11
CA LYS A 74 -9.55 12.98 4.48
C LYS A 74 -10.76 13.77 5.01
N ILE A 75 -11.62 13.12 5.77
CA ILE A 75 -12.72 13.79 6.48
C ILE A 75 -12.12 14.49 7.71
N LYS A 76 -12.23 15.82 7.78
CA LYS A 76 -11.87 16.58 8.99
C LYS A 76 -12.87 16.19 10.09
N ARG A 77 -12.37 15.70 11.23
CA ARG A 77 -13.21 15.47 12.41
C ARG A 77 -13.80 16.80 12.87
N LYS A 78 -15.13 16.94 12.81
CA LYS A 78 -15.86 18.05 13.44
C LYS A 78 -15.90 17.80 14.95
N LYS A 79 -14.81 18.04 15.67
CA LYS A 79 -14.82 18.02 17.15
C LYS A 79 -15.30 19.39 17.64
N LYS A 80 -16.32 19.44 18.49
CA LYS A 80 -16.67 20.68 19.21
C LYS A 80 -15.47 21.06 20.09
N LYS A 81 -14.98 22.28 19.91
CA LYS A 81 -13.93 22.86 20.75
C LYS A 81 -14.59 23.18 22.09
N ILE A 82 -14.18 22.49 23.15
CA ILE A 82 -14.59 22.81 24.52
C ILE A 82 -13.56 23.84 24.98
N TYR A 83 -14.02 25.06 25.25
CA TYR A 83 -13.24 26.13 25.87
C TYR A 83 -13.54 26.15 27.37
#